data_AF-A0A7X6NIR3-F1
#
_entry.id   AF-A0A7X6NIR3-F1
#
_cell.length_a   1.000
_cell.length_b   1.000
_cell.length_c   1.000
_cell.angle_alpha   90.00
_cell.angle_beta   90.00
_cell.angle_gamma   90.00
#
_symmetry.space_group_name_H-M   'P 1'
#
loop_
_entity.id
_entity.type
_entity.pdbx_description
1 polymer ?
#
loop_
_entity_poly.entity_id
_entity_poly.type
_entity_poly.pdbx_seq_one_letter_code
_entity_poly.pdbx_strand_id
1 'polypeptide(L)'
;FNDAGDKYYTKYLGTAKRMGLVSGVGENMFAPESLITRQDMTVILYRILNKLGKLPESTESAVFDEFMDKDDIADYAKEGMKTFAESKIISGYDNRLHPFGLTTRAQAAQILYNLLK
;
A
#
# COMPACT_ATOMS: atom_id res chain seq x y z
N PHE A 1 -12.06 15.18 -1.40
CA PHE A 1 -11.62 15.17 -2.80
C PHE A 1 -12.83 15.55 -3.63
N ASN A 2 -12.65 16.30 -4.72
CA ASN A 2 -13.77 16.86 -5.49
C ASN A 2 -14.62 15.77 -6.15
N ASP A 3 -14.03 14.62 -6.43
CA ASP A 3 -14.63 13.44 -7.06
C ASP A 3 -15.16 12.37 -6.10
N ALA A 4 -15.06 12.59 -4.78
CA ALA A 4 -15.52 11.60 -3.80
C ALA A 4 -17.07 11.50 -3.72
N GLY A 5 -17.79 12.57 -4.07
CA GLY A 5 -19.25 12.65 -3.97
C GLY A 5 -19.79 12.34 -2.56
N ASP A 6 -21.09 12.06 -2.48
CA ASP A 6 -21.75 11.50 -1.28
C ASP A 6 -22.07 10.01 -1.51
N LYS A 7 -21.12 9.15 -1.13
CA LYS A 7 -21.17 7.70 -1.33
C LYS A 7 -20.89 7.00 -0.01
N TYR A 8 -21.17 5.69 0.04
CA TYR A 8 -20.91 4.86 1.21
C TYR A 8 -19.45 4.96 1.71
N TYR A 9 -18.49 5.23 0.83
CA TYR A 9 -17.08 5.39 1.18
C TYR A 9 -16.66 6.81 1.62
N THR A 10 -17.46 7.86 1.36
CA THR A 10 -17.04 9.27 1.51
C THR A 10 -16.59 9.60 2.92
N LYS A 11 -17.31 9.12 3.95
CA LYS A 11 -16.96 9.36 5.35
C LYS A 11 -15.61 8.74 5.72
N TYR A 12 -15.37 7.50 5.28
CA TYR A 12 -14.10 6.79 5.54
C TYR A 12 -12.94 7.46 4.80
N LEU A 13 -13.16 7.86 3.54
CA LEU A 13 -12.17 8.56 2.73
C LEU A 13 -11.78 9.91 3.34
N GLY A 14 -12.76 10.67 3.86
CA GLY A 14 -12.50 11.93 4.56
C GLY A 14 -11.66 11.73 5.82
N THR A 15 -11.92 10.67 6.60
CA THR A 15 -11.12 10.30 7.77
C THR A 15 -9.70 9.89 7.37
N ALA A 16 -9.55 9.04 6.36
CA ALA A 16 -8.25 8.60 5.85
C ALA A 16 -7.40 9.79 5.38
N LYS A 17 -8.00 10.76 4.68
CA LYS A 17 -7.34 12.01 4.28
C LYS A 17 -6.88 12.82 5.49
N ARG A 18 -7.76 13.06 6.48
CA ARG A 18 -7.42 13.82 7.71
C ARG A 18 -6.31 13.17 8.53
N MET A 19 -6.24 11.84 8.50
CA MET A 19 -5.21 11.07 9.19
C MET A 19 -3.90 10.97 8.41
N GLY A 20 -3.80 11.54 7.20
CA GLY A 20 -2.62 11.47 6.35
C GLY A 20 -2.37 10.10 5.72
N LEU A 21 -3.38 9.23 5.70
CA LEU A 21 -3.25 7.85 5.21
C LEU A 21 -3.28 7.78 3.68
N VAL A 22 -4.05 8.66 3.05
CA VAL A 22 -4.18 8.74 1.59
C VAL A 22 -3.80 10.12 1.09
N SER A 23 -3.11 10.15 -0.04
CA SER A 23 -2.74 11.33 -0.79
C SER A 23 -3.32 11.10 -2.18
N GLY A 24 -4.33 11.86 -2.57
CA GLY A 24 -5.04 11.63 -3.84
C GLY A 24 -4.14 11.77 -5.06
N VAL A 25 -4.72 11.61 -6.25
CA VAL A 25 -3.97 11.52 -7.52
C VAL A 25 -3.57 12.89 -8.12
N GLY A 26 -3.68 13.98 -7.36
CA GLY A 26 -3.48 15.36 -7.83
C GLY A 26 -4.79 16.14 -7.93
N GLU A 27 -4.72 17.46 -8.12
CA GLU A 27 -5.89 18.35 -8.37
C GLU A 27 -7.05 18.21 -7.37
N ASN A 28 -6.75 17.82 -6.12
CA ASN A 28 -7.75 17.47 -5.10
C ASN A 28 -8.72 16.34 -5.50
N MET A 29 -8.27 15.41 -6.34
CA MET A 29 -8.95 14.19 -6.80
C MET A 29 -8.45 12.94 -6.05
N PHE A 30 -9.29 11.93 -5.90
CA PHE A 30 -8.92 10.63 -5.30
C PHE A 30 -9.02 9.45 -6.26
N ALA A 31 -9.88 9.55 -7.27
CA ALA A 31 -10.22 8.50 -8.23
C ALA A 31 -10.77 7.20 -7.58
N PRO A 32 -11.87 7.28 -6.79
CA PRO A 32 -12.37 6.14 -5.99
C PRO A 32 -12.79 4.91 -6.80
N GLU A 33 -13.17 5.08 -8.07
CA GLU A 33 -13.58 3.99 -8.96
C GLU A 33 -12.42 3.44 -9.81
N SER A 34 -11.21 3.98 -9.66
CA SER A 34 -10.03 3.49 -10.37
C SER A 34 -9.46 2.25 -9.71
N LEU A 35 -8.85 1.39 -10.53
CA LEU A 35 -8.06 0.27 -10.03
C LEU A 35 -6.83 0.82 -9.30
N ILE A 36 -6.50 0.22 -8.16
CA ILE A 36 -5.35 0.60 -7.35
C ILE A 36 -4.18 -0.32 -7.66
N THR A 37 -2.97 0.25 -7.75
CA THR A 37 -1.76 -0.54 -7.92
C THR A 37 -1.36 -1.22 -6.62
N ARG A 38 -0.55 -2.28 -6.70
CA ARG A 38 -0.04 -3.00 -5.54
C ARG A 38 0.78 -2.08 -4.64
N GLN A 39 1.60 -1.19 -5.20
CA GLN A 39 2.37 -0.23 -4.43
C GLN A 39 1.50 0.78 -3.66
N ASP A 40 0.41 1.25 -4.27
CA ASP A 40 -0.52 2.20 -3.61
C ASP A 40 -1.20 1.56 -2.40
N MET A 41 -1.67 0.31 -2.56
CA MET A 41 -2.29 -0.43 -1.46
C MET A 41 -1.29 -0.65 -0.32
N THR A 42 -0.06 -1.06 -0.64
CA THR A 42 1.01 -1.26 0.34
C THR A 42 1.31 0.02 1.12
N VAL A 43 1.39 1.17 0.45
CA VAL A 43 1.65 2.47 1.11
C VAL A 43 0.58 2.87 2.09
N ILE A 44 -0.69 2.74 1.70
CA ILE A 44 -1.82 3.09 2.57
C ILE A 44 -1.71 2.27 3.86
N LEU A 45 -1.40 0.99 3.73
CA LEU A 45 -1.31 0.09 4.87
C LEU A 45 -0.07 0.34 5.73
N TYR A 46 1.08 0.59 5.12
CA TYR A 46 2.30 1.00 5.82
C TYR A 46 2.04 2.25 6.68
N ARG A 47 1.37 3.27 6.12
CA ARG A 47 1.01 4.50 6.85
C ARG A 47 0.07 4.21 8.02
N ILE A 48 -0.90 3.31 7.85
CA ILE A 48 -1.80 2.90 8.93
C ILE A 48 -1.00 2.27 10.08
N LEU A 49 -0.15 1.29 9.78
CA LEU A 49 0.61 0.57 10.81
C LEU A 49 1.65 1.44 11.49
N ASN A 50 2.34 2.30 10.73
CA ASN A 50 3.28 3.26 11.29
C ASN A 50 2.60 4.19 12.29
N LYS A 51 1.42 4.71 11.94
CA LYS A 51 0.63 5.58 12.81
C LYS A 51 0.09 4.86 14.06
N LEU A 52 -0.05 3.54 14.00
CA LEU A 52 -0.44 2.70 15.13
C LEU A 52 0.76 2.22 15.96
N GLY A 53 2.00 2.50 15.54
CA GLY A 53 3.21 1.94 16.16
C GLY A 53 3.30 0.43 16.02
N LYS A 54 2.75 -0.12 14.93
CA LYS A 54 2.63 -1.57 14.66
C LYS A 54 3.31 -1.96 13.34
N LEU A 55 4.35 -1.23 12.94
CA LEU A 55 5.14 -1.69 11.80
C LEU A 55 5.75 -3.06 12.15
N PRO A 56 5.70 -4.00 11.22
CA PRO A 56 6.32 -5.30 11.41
C PRO A 56 7.84 -5.13 11.52
N GLU A 57 8.47 -5.99 12.30
CA GLU A 57 9.94 -6.05 12.30
C GLU A 57 10.42 -6.77 11.04
N SER A 58 11.52 -6.30 10.47
CA SER A 58 12.16 -6.98 9.35
C SER A 58 12.67 -8.34 9.82
N THR A 59 12.20 -9.40 9.16
CA THR A 59 12.62 -10.78 9.48
C THR A 59 13.88 -11.19 8.74
N GLU A 60 14.10 -10.63 7.55
CA GLU A 60 15.26 -10.86 6.70
C GLU A 60 15.67 -9.54 6.04
N SER A 61 16.84 -9.04 6.43
CA SER A 61 17.43 -7.83 5.85
C SER A 61 17.88 -8.12 4.41
N ALA A 62 17.72 -7.13 3.52
CA ALA A 62 18.17 -7.14 2.12
C ALA A 62 17.38 -8.00 1.11
N VAL A 63 16.33 -8.73 1.52
CA VAL A 63 15.44 -9.43 0.56
C VAL A 63 14.84 -8.48 -0.47
N PHE A 64 14.58 -7.22 -0.08
CA PHE A 64 14.08 -6.21 -1.00
C PHE A 64 15.03 -5.93 -2.18
N ASP A 65 16.34 -6.05 -1.97
CA ASP A 65 17.34 -5.78 -2.99
C ASP A 65 17.45 -6.88 -4.05
N GLU A 66 16.87 -8.06 -3.79
CA GLU A 66 16.84 -9.19 -4.72
C GLU A 66 15.79 -9.03 -5.83
N PHE A 67 14.81 -8.14 -5.65
CA PHE A 67 13.75 -7.94 -6.63
C PHE A 67 14.22 -7.07 -7.81
N MET A 68 13.99 -7.56 -9.03
CA MET A 68 14.46 -6.91 -10.26
C MET A 68 13.74 -5.61 -10.60
N ASP A 69 12.53 -5.41 -10.07
CA ASP A 69 11.67 -4.26 -10.30
C ASP A 69 11.64 -3.29 -9.11
N LYS A 70 12.58 -3.42 -8.16
CA LYS A 70 12.65 -2.54 -6.98
C LYS A 70 12.84 -1.06 -7.32
N ASP A 71 13.45 -0.78 -8.47
CA ASP A 71 13.69 0.58 -8.97
C ASP A 71 12.52 1.12 -9.81
N ASP A 72 11.55 0.27 -10.17
CA ASP A 72 10.29 0.68 -10.78
C ASP A 72 9.29 1.19 -9.72
N ILE A 73 9.56 0.92 -8.43
CA ILE A 73 8.73 1.36 -7.30
C ILE A 73 8.84 2.88 -7.14
N ALA A 74 7.70 3.56 -7.09
CA ALA A 74 7.67 5.00 -6.88
C ALA A 74 8.26 5.39 -5.51
N ASP A 75 8.91 6.54 -5.42
CA ASP A 75 9.61 6.99 -4.20
C ASP A 75 8.70 6.99 -2.96
N TYR A 76 7.44 7.41 -3.11
CA TYR A 76 6.47 7.43 -2.01
C TYR A 76 6.11 6.04 -1.49
N ALA A 77 6.39 5.00 -2.28
CA ALA A 77 6.09 3.61 -1.98
C ALA A 77 7.28 2.75 -1.58
N LYS A 78 8.50 3.23 -1.84
CA LYS A 78 9.73 2.45 -1.67
C LYS A 78 9.90 1.94 -0.24
N GLU A 79 9.69 2.81 0.75
CA GLU A 79 9.83 2.43 2.16
C GLU A 79 8.79 1.37 2.58
N GLY A 80 7.51 1.59 2.25
CA GLY A 80 6.45 0.64 2.62
C GLY A 80 6.60 -0.72 1.93
N MET A 81 6.96 -0.72 0.64
CA MET A 81 7.23 -1.94 -0.12
C MET A 81 8.43 -2.69 0.46
N LYS A 82 9.50 -1.97 0.80
CA LYS A 82 10.69 -2.56 1.44
C LYS A 82 10.35 -3.21 2.76
N THR A 83 9.73 -2.47 3.69
CA THR A 83 9.38 -2.97 5.02
C THR A 83 8.55 -4.24 4.93
N PHE A 84 7.53 -4.27 4.06
CA PHE A 84 6.65 -5.43 3.96
C PHE A 84 7.28 -6.62 3.22
N ALA A 85 8.23 -6.37 2.31
CA ALA A 85 8.97 -7.45 1.66
C ALA A 85 9.93 -8.12 2.65
N GLU A 86 10.71 -7.33 3.40
CA GLU A 86 11.67 -7.81 4.40
C GLU A 86 11.00 -8.46 5.62
N SER A 87 9.76 -8.09 5.91
CA SER A 87 8.92 -8.72 6.94
C SER A 87 8.04 -9.86 6.41
N LYS A 88 8.21 -10.27 5.14
CA LYS A 88 7.44 -11.35 4.47
C LYS A 88 5.92 -11.17 4.43
N ILE A 89 5.43 -9.94 4.62
CA ILE A 89 3.99 -9.62 4.52
C ILE A 89 3.56 -9.64 3.06
N ILE A 90 4.40 -9.07 2.19
CA ILE A 90 4.26 -9.18 0.75
C ILE A 90 5.33 -10.11 0.22
N SER A 91 4.94 -10.96 -0.73
CA SER A 91 5.85 -11.73 -1.54
C SER A 91 5.71 -11.31 -3.00
N GLY A 92 6.80 -11.50 -3.73
CA GLY A 92 6.85 -11.41 -5.17
C GLY A 92 6.76 -12.79 -5.84
N TYR A 93 6.79 -12.78 -7.16
CA TYR A 93 6.97 -13.97 -7.99
C TYR A 93 7.84 -13.59 -9.20
N ASP A 94 8.54 -14.56 -9.78
CA ASP A 94 9.51 -14.34 -10.86
C ASP A 94 10.56 -13.27 -10.52
N ASN A 95 11.04 -13.28 -9.27
CA ASN A 95 11.98 -12.29 -8.71
C ASN A 95 11.51 -10.83 -8.86
N ARG A 96 10.20 -10.59 -8.81
CA ARG A 96 9.57 -9.27 -8.97
C ARG A 96 8.46 -9.03 -7.95
N LEU A 97 8.30 -7.80 -7.49
CA LEU A 97 7.25 -7.36 -6.57
C LEU A 97 5.97 -6.92 -7.29
N HIS A 98 6.06 -6.60 -8.58
CA HIS A 98 4.99 -6.14 -9.45
C HIS A 98 4.30 -4.88 -8.90
N PRO A 99 5.02 -3.74 -8.74
CA PRO A 99 4.46 -2.55 -8.09
C PRO A 99 3.25 -1.96 -8.82
N PHE A 100 3.24 -2.01 -10.15
CA PHE A 100 2.13 -1.59 -11.00
C PHE A 100 1.06 -2.67 -11.21
N GLY A 101 1.27 -3.87 -10.65
CA GLY A 101 0.28 -4.93 -10.68
C GLY A 101 -1.02 -4.45 -10.05
N LEU A 102 -2.12 -4.62 -10.75
CA LEU A 102 -3.44 -4.28 -10.21
C LEU A 102 -3.81 -5.31 -9.15
N THR A 103 -4.19 -4.82 -7.98
CA THR A 103 -4.45 -5.71 -6.86
C THR A 103 -5.94 -5.97 -6.68
N THR A 104 -6.27 -7.23 -6.41
CA THR A 104 -7.65 -7.65 -6.16
C THR A 104 -7.99 -7.51 -4.69
N ARG A 105 -9.30 -7.46 -4.38
CA ARG A 105 -9.79 -7.52 -2.99
C ARG A 105 -9.27 -8.75 -2.23
N ALA A 106 -9.01 -9.86 -2.92
CA ALA A 106 -8.46 -11.08 -2.32
C ALA A 106 -6.99 -10.89 -1.87
N GLN A 107 -6.18 -10.24 -2.71
CA GLN A 107 -4.81 -9.88 -2.32
C GLN A 107 -4.81 -8.86 -1.16
N ALA A 108 -5.71 -7.89 -1.18
CA ALA A 108 -5.91 -6.97 -0.06
C ALA A 108 -6.25 -7.73 1.25
N ALA A 109 -7.16 -8.69 1.18
CA ALA A 109 -7.56 -9.51 2.31
C ALA A 109 -6.41 -10.39 2.82
N GLN A 110 -5.59 -10.93 1.93
CA GLN A 110 -4.40 -11.69 2.32
C GLN A 110 -3.40 -10.85 3.10
N ILE A 111 -3.12 -9.63 2.62
CA ILE A 111 -2.22 -8.70 3.32
C ILE A 111 -2.79 -8.36 4.71
N LEU A 112 -4.09 -8.08 4.80
CA LEU A 112 -4.75 -7.83 6.10
C LEU A 112 -4.69 -9.04 7.03
N TYR A 113 -4.91 -10.24 6.52
CA TYR A 113 -4.79 -11.47 7.31
C TYR A 113 -3.37 -11.67 7.85
N ASN A 114 -2.35 -11.46 7.01
CA ASN A 114 -0.95 -11.59 7.40
C ASN A 114 -0.53 -10.58 8.48
N LEU A 115 -1.21 -9.43 8.57
CA LEU A 115 -0.98 -8.42 9.62
C LEU A 115 -1.67 -8.71 10.95
N LEU A 116 -2.73 -9.51 10.93
CA LEU A 116 -3.51 -9.85 12.12
C LEU A 116 -3.07 -11.17 12.76
N LYS A 117 -2.19 -11.92 12.09
CA LYS A 117 -1.69 -13.21 12.54
C LYS A 117 -0.42 -13.08 13.38
#